data_AF-A0A968L172-F1
#
_entry.id   AF-A0A968L172-F1
#
_cell.length_a   1.000
_cell.length_b   1.000
_cell.length_c   1.000
_cell.angle_alpha   90.00
_cell.angle_beta   90.00
_cell.angle_gamma   90.00
#
_symmetry.space_group_name_H-M   'P 1'
#
loop_
_entity.id
_entity.type
_entity.pdbx_description
1 polymer ?
#
loop_
_entity_poly.entity_id
_entity_poly.type
_entity_poly.pdbx_seq_one_letter_code
_entity_poly.pdbx_strand_id
1 'polypeptide(L)'
;MTEKEFAQNWVDKIKEKLKSFPDDFIGSAEYEEISLPGKILFLPPPFFDSYQITNELGETIFTTDDHFKAKYVLYANRLKPLQIKIPKEAMHVYETVRDYEKHLDSFLKEMEKEFKQNFPNSKGFKRNSIQVFNSLNLTRQ
;
A
#
# COMPACT_ATOMS: atom_id res chain seq x y z
N MET A 1 7.74 -26.76 9.23
CA MET A 1 6.97 -25.59 8.76
C MET A 1 6.70 -25.76 7.28
N THR A 2 5.44 -25.66 6.87
CA THR A 2 5.03 -25.62 5.46
C THR A 2 5.03 -24.19 4.93
N GLU A 3 5.04 -23.99 3.60
CA GLU A 3 4.91 -22.63 3.02
C GLU A 3 3.60 -21.95 3.44
N LYS A 4 2.52 -22.71 3.62
CA LYS A 4 1.23 -22.19 4.10
C LYS A 4 1.32 -21.67 5.54
N GLU A 5 1.96 -22.43 6.42
CA GLU A 5 2.22 -22.01 7.81
C GLU A 5 3.12 -20.78 7.85
N PHE A 6 4.16 -20.75 7.00
CA PHE A 6 5.05 -19.60 6.87
C PHE A 6 4.28 -18.33 6.47
N ALA A 7 3.42 -18.42 5.44
CA ALA A 7 2.60 -17.29 5.00
C ALA A 7 1.67 -16.80 6.12
N GLN A 8 1.01 -17.71 6.85
CA GLN A 8 0.13 -17.36 7.95
C GLN A 8 0.88 -16.64 9.08
N ASN A 9 2.05 -17.17 9.49
CA ASN A 9 2.89 -16.53 10.51
C ASN A 9 3.31 -15.11 10.11
N TRP A 10 3.62 -14.90 8.83
CA TRP A 10 3.96 -13.57 8.31
C TRP A 10 2.78 -12.63 8.22
N VAL A 11 1.59 -13.11 7.90
CA VAL A 11 0.34 -12.32 7.98
C VAL A 11 0.16 -11.78 9.39
N ASP A 12 0.31 -12.62 10.42
CA ASP A 12 0.09 -12.21 11.80
C ASP A 12 1.21 -11.28 12.31
N LYS A 13 2.47 -11.58 11.99
CA LYS A 13 3.62 -10.71 12.30
C LYS A 13 3.53 -9.32 11.67
N ILE A 14 3.05 -9.22 10.43
CA ILE A 14 2.86 -7.92 9.78
C ILE A 14 1.69 -7.18 10.42
N LYS A 15 0.55 -7.83 10.70
CA LYS A 15 -0.59 -7.16 11.37
C LYS A 15 -0.19 -6.42 12.64
N GLU A 16 0.67 -7.02 13.46
CA GLU A 16 1.14 -6.42 14.72
C GLU A 16 2.03 -5.19 14.52
N LYS A 17 2.78 -5.14 13.41
CA LYS A 17 3.79 -4.11 13.14
C LYS A 17 3.39 -3.10 12.06
N LEU A 18 2.30 -3.37 11.35
CA LEU A 18 1.86 -2.60 10.21
C LEU A 18 1.31 -1.27 10.67
N LYS A 19 1.99 -0.21 10.27
CA LYS A 19 1.55 1.16 10.49
C LYS A 19 0.32 1.51 9.65
N SER A 20 -0.51 2.39 10.17
CA SER A 20 -1.69 2.94 9.53
C SER A 20 -1.29 4.06 8.58
N PHE A 21 -1.56 3.87 7.29
CA PHE A 21 -1.37 4.90 6.29
C PHE A 21 -2.67 5.69 6.10
N PRO A 22 -2.62 7.04 6.03
CA PRO A 22 -1.43 7.88 6.10
C PRO A 22 -1.03 8.36 7.51
N ASP A 23 -1.88 8.12 8.52
CA ASP A 23 -1.78 8.78 9.83
C ASP A 23 -0.42 8.62 10.51
N ASP A 24 0.20 7.44 10.44
CA ASP A 24 1.50 7.17 11.08
C ASP A 24 2.71 7.73 10.29
N PHE A 25 2.47 8.35 9.12
CA PHE A 25 3.49 8.82 8.18
C PHE A 25 3.41 10.31 7.87
N ILE A 26 2.24 10.93 7.99
CA ILE A 26 2.00 12.34 7.60
C ILE A 26 2.72 13.34 8.51
N GLY A 27 3.14 12.93 9.71
CA GLY A 27 3.83 13.78 10.68
C GLY A 27 2.99 14.98 11.13
N SER A 28 3.62 16.15 11.21
CA SER A 28 2.99 17.43 11.58
C SER A 28 2.67 18.33 10.38
N ALA A 29 2.60 17.78 9.18
CA ALA A 29 2.32 18.55 7.97
C ALA A 29 0.90 19.12 7.99
N GLU A 30 0.72 20.31 7.42
CA GLU A 30 -0.63 20.79 7.10
C GLU A 30 -1.29 19.87 6.07
N TYR A 31 -2.53 19.50 6.36
CA TYR A 31 -3.32 18.63 5.51
C TYR A 31 -4.67 19.25 5.16
N GLU A 32 -5.26 18.72 4.11
CA GLU A 32 -6.66 18.85 3.78
C GLU A 32 -7.34 17.48 3.87
N GLU A 33 -8.66 17.47 3.96
CA GLU A 33 -9.45 16.24 4.01
C GLU A 33 -10.12 16.01 2.66
N ILE A 34 -9.99 14.80 2.13
CA ILE A 34 -10.64 14.36 0.90
C ILE A 34 -11.65 13.27 1.24
N SER A 35 -12.88 13.43 0.74
CA SER A 35 -13.91 12.41 0.83
C SER A 35 -13.66 11.28 -0.18
N LEU A 36 -13.77 10.04 0.29
CA LEU A 36 -13.66 8.83 -0.52
C LEU A 36 -14.98 8.06 -0.50
N PRO A 37 -15.24 7.20 -1.51
CA PRO A 37 -16.53 6.51 -1.66
C PRO A 37 -16.72 5.33 -0.70
N GLY A 38 -15.74 5.00 0.16
CA GLY A 38 -15.80 3.80 1.00
C GLY A 38 -15.80 2.48 0.21
N LYS A 39 -15.24 2.49 -1.00
CA LYS A 39 -15.21 1.37 -1.95
C LYS A 39 -13.79 0.98 -2.33
N ILE A 40 -13.63 -0.14 -3.03
CA ILE A 40 -12.34 -0.50 -3.64
C ILE A 40 -12.03 0.55 -4.72
N LEU A 41 -10.77 0.98 -4.76
CA LEU A 41 -10.26 1.91 -5.76
C LEU A 41 -9.15 1.25 -6.57
N PHE A 42 -9.03 1.66 -7.83
CA PHE A 42 -8.07 1.17 -8.79
C PHE A 42 -7.26 2.35 -9.35
N LEU A 43 -5.99 2.09 -9.66
CA LEU A 43 -5.12 3.04 -10.36
C LEU A 43 -4.78 2.44 -11.74
N PRO A 44 -5.62 2.65 -12.77
CA PRO A 44 -5.30 2.28 -14.15
C PRO A 44 -4.03 2.99 -14.66
N PRO A 45 -3.47 2.54 -15.79
CA PRO A 45 -2.39 3.25 -16.46
C PRO A 45 -2.77 4.71 -16.76
N PRO A 46 -1.80 5.64 -16.74
CA PRO A 46 -2.07 7.06 -16.96
C PRO A 46 -2.69 7.34 -18.34
N PHE A 47 -3.52 8.36 -18.40
CA PHE A 47 -4.15 8.86 -19.62
C PHE A 47 -3.81 10.34 -19.81
N PHE A 48 -3.11 10.67 -20.90
CA PHE A 48 -2.60 12.02 -21.18
C PHE A 48 -1.90 12.69 -19.99
N ASP A 49 -0.86 12.03 -19.45
CA ASP A 49 -0.07 12.51 -18.30
C ASP A 49 -0.87 12.76 -17.00
N SER A 50 -2.13 12.28 -16.95
CA SER A 50 -2.95 12.31 -15.75
C SER A 50 -3.21 10.91 -15.21
N TYR A 51 -3.20 10.80 -13.89
CA TYR A 51 -3.56 9.63 -13.12
C TYR A 51 -5.02 9.76 -12.68
N GLN A 52 -5.81 8.75 -13.01
CA GLN A 52 -7.21 8.66 -12.63
C GLN A 52 -7.36 7.50 -11.66
N ILE A 53 -7.95 7.76 -10.51
CA ILE A 53 -8.33 6.73 -9.55
C ILE A 53 -9.79 6.41 -9.78
N THR A 54 -10.09 5.15 -10.08
CA THR A 54 -11.43 4.71 -10.45
C THR A 54 -12.01 3.73 -9.46
N ASN A 55 -13.32 3.58 -9.46
CA ASN A 55 -14.00 2.50 -8.74
C ASN A 55 -14.18 1.25 -9.62
N GLU A 56 -14.87 0.24 -9.11
CA GLU A 56 -15.18 -1.00 -9.85
C GLU A 56 -16.01 -0.81 -11.13
N LEU A 57 -16.71 0.31 -11.28
CA LEU A 57 -17.50 0.67 -12.46
C LEU A 57 -16.69 1.46 -13.50
N GLY A 58 -15.42 1.77 -13.21
CA GLY A 58 -14.58 2.62 -14.06
C GLY A 58 -14.87 4.11 -13.91
N GLU A 59 -15.69 4.52 -12.95
CA GLU A 59 -15.98 5.93 -12.69
C GLU A 59 -14.79 6.57 -11.99
N THR A 60 -14.40 7.77 -12.44
CA THR A 60 -13.27 8.51 -11.86
C THR A 60 -13.68 9.15 -10.54
N ILE A 61 -12.96 8.81 -9.47
CA ILE A 61 -13.16 9.28 -8.10
C ILE A 61 -12.19 10.43 -7.78
N PHE A 62 -10.97 10.34 -8.30
CA PHE A 62 -9.92 11.33 -8.06
C PHE A 62 -9.01 11.42 -9.28
N THR A 63 -8.57 12.63 -9.62
CA THR A 63 -7.66 12.87 -10.75
C THR A 63 -6.52 13.78 -10.31
N THR A 64 -5.31 13.47 -10.76
CA THR A 64 -4.11 14.27 -10.51
C THR A 64 -3.08 14.03 -11.61
N ASP A 65 -2.21 15.00 -11.86
CA ASP A 65 -1.00 14.87 -12.67
C ASP A 65 0.22 14.40 -11.86
N ASP A 66 0.08 14.23 -10.54
CA ASP A 66 1.14 13.79 -9.63
C ASP A 66 0.98 12.30 -9.28
N HIS A 67 1.94 11.49 -9.73
CA HIS A 67 2.01 10.05 -9.44
C HIS A 67 2.01 9.73 -7.94
N PHE A 68 2.66 10.56 -7.12
CA PHE A 68 2.73 10.34 -5.67
C PHE A 68 1.40 10.66 -5.01
N LYS A 69 0.66 11.69 -5.46
CA LYS A 69 -0.71 11.92 -5.01
C LYS A 69 -1.63 10.76 -5.38
N ALA A 70 -1.50 10.21 -6.59
CA ALA A 70 -2.29 9.06 -7.01
C ALA A 70 -2.02 7.83 -6.13
N LYS A 71 -0.74 7.52 -5.88
CA LYS A 71 -0.33 6.45 -4.95
C LYS A 71 -0.84 6.68 -3.54
N TYR A 72 -0.74 7.92 -3.05
CA TYR A 72 -1.18 8.30 -1.72
C TYR A 72 -2.65 7.94 -1.52
N VAL A 73 -3.53 8.41 -2.40
CA VAL A 73 -4.97 8.14 -2.29
C VAL A 73 -5.25 6.64 -2.37
N LEU A 74 -4.56 5.91 -3.25
CA LEU A 74 -4.71 4.45 -3.36
C LEU A 74 -4.29 3.73 -2.06
N TYR A 75 -3.15 4.10 -1.48
CA TYR A 75 -2.65 3.49 -0.23
C TYR A 75 -3.52 3.85 0.98
N ALA A 76 -4.01 5.09 1.06
CA ALA A 76 -4.95 5.52 2.08
C ALA A 76 -6.30 4.79 1.99
N ASN A 77 -6.67 4.33 0.79
CA ASN A 77 -7.88 3.55 0.58
C ASN A 77 -7.80 2.06 1.00
N ARG A 78 -6.69 1.61 1.63
CA ARG A 78 -6.50 0.20 2.04
C ARG A 78 -7.71 -0.38 2.79
N LEU A 79 -8.24 0.38 3.74
CA LEU A 79 -9.38 -0.01 4.58
C LEU A 79 -10.71 0.61 4.13
N LYS A 80 -10.75 1.19 2.93
CA LYS A 80 -11.94 1.82 2.34
C LYS A 80 -12.56 2.87 3.26
N PRO A 81 -11.78 3.84 3.78
CA PRO A 81 -12.33 4.90 4.62
C PRO A 81 -13.26 5.80 3.78
N LEU A 82 -14.12 6.55 4.47
CA LEU A 82 -14.95 7.59 3.85
C LEU A 82 -14.22 8.92 3.69
N GLN A 83 -13.08 9.07 4.35
CA GLN A 83 -12.31 10.30 4.38
C GLN A 83 -10.83 10.00 4.62
N ILE A 84 -9.95 10.77 4.00
CA ILE A 84 -8.50 10.68 4.21
C ILE A 84 -7.91 12.08 4.40
N LYS A 85 -6.82 12.17 5.14
CA LYS A 85 -5.98 13.38 5.22
C LYS A 85 -4.91 13.30 4.15
N ILE A 86 -4.70 14.38 3.40
CA ILE A 86 -3.60 14.49 2.44
C ILE A 86 -2.80 15.78 2.71
N PRO A 87 -1.45 15.75 2.71
CA PRO A 87 -0.67 16.96 2.82
C PRO A 87 -0.97 17.93 1.68
N LYS A 88 -1.02 19.23 2.01
CA LYS A 88 -1.17 20.27 0.99
C LYS A 88 0.08 20.39 0.11
N GLU A 89 1.25 20.21 0.72
CA GLU A 89 2.55 20.30 0.07
C GLU A 89 2.94 19.00 -0.63
N ALA A 90 3.25 19.07 -1.93
CA ALA A 90 3.62 17.91 -2.74
C ALA A 90 4.85 17.16 -2.19
N MET A 91 5.80 17.88 -1.61
CA MET A 91 6.98 17.26 -0.99
C MET A 91 6.58 16.33 0.17
N HIS A 92 5.64 16.73 1.02
CA HIS A 92 5.17 15.89 2.12
C HIS A 92 4.35 14.69 1.63
N VAL A 93 3.60 14.82 0.53
CA VAL A 93 2.96 13.67 -0.14
C VAL A 93 4.02 12.66 -0.59
N TYR A 94 5.06 13.13 -1.29
CA TYR A 94 6.17 12.31 -1.74
C TYR A 94 6.86 11.58 -0.58
N GLU A 95 7.21 12.28 0.49
CA GLU A 95 7.88 11.71 1.65
C GLU A 95 7.02 10.66 2.37
N THR A 96 5.73 10.97 2.55
CA THR A 96 4.75 10.06 3.16
C THR A 96 4.66 8.75 2.37
N VAL A 97 4.53 8.85 1.04
CA VAL A 97 4.49 7.68 0.15
C VAL A 97 5.82 6.91 0.21
N ARG A 98 6.95 7.61 0.06
CA ARG A 98 8.29 7.01 0.10
C ARG A 98 8.52 6.23 1.38
N ASP A 99 8.14 6.77 2.53
CA ASP A 99 8.43 6.17 3.82
C ASP A 99 7.48 5.01 4.15
N TYR A 100 6.23 5.07 3.68
CA TYR A 100 5.33 3.91 3.67
C TYR A 100 5.84 2.78 2.79
N GLU A 101 6.29 3.10 1.58
CA GLU A 101 6.85 2.14 0.66
C GLU A 101 8.11 1.46 1.23
N LYS A 102 9.01 2.23 1.86
CA LYS A 102 10.16 1.67 2.60
C LYS A 102 9.73 0.75 3.74
N HIS A 103 8.65 1.08 4.45
CA HIS A 103 8.11 0.23 5.51
C HIS A 103 7.62 -1.11 4.94
N LEU A 104 6.89 -1.11 3.82
CA LEU A 104 6.48 -2.35 3.14
C LEU A 104 7.67 -3.16 2.61
N ASP A 105 8.64 -2.50 1.98
CA ASP A 105 9.84 -3.13 1.45
C ASP A 105 10.69 -3.76 2.57
N SER A 106 10.63 -3.22 3.80
CA SER A 106 11.29 -3.82 4.96
C SER A 106 10.72 -5.19 5.30
N PHE A 107 9.39 -5.36 5.27
CA PHE A 107 8.74 -6.65 5.49
C PHE A 107 9.12 -7.65 4.38
N LEU A 108 9.15 -7.22 3.12
CA LEU A 108 9.55 -8.08 2.01
C LEU A 108 10.99 -8.59 2.19
N LYS A 109 11.93 -7.73 2.57
CA LYS A 109 13.33 -8.11 2.80
C LYS A 109 13.49 -9.09 3.96
N GLU A 110 12.82 -8.83 5.09
CA GLU A 110 12.88 -9.72 6.24
C GLU A 110 12.24 -11.08 5.92
N MET A 111 11.09 -11.07 5.25
CA MET A 111 10.38 -12.28 4.83
C MET A 111 11.19 -13.09 3.82
N GLU A 112 11.86 -12.44 2.87
CA GLU A 112 12.72 -13.13 1.90
C GLU A 112 13.89 -13.82 2.59
N LYS A 113 14.54 -13.13 3.54
CA LYS A 113 15.64 -13.68 4.32
C LYS A 113 15.19 -14.92 5.10
N GLU A 114 14.06 -14.82 5.81
CA GLU A 114 13.50 -15.92 6.59
C GLU A 114 13.02 -17.08 5.69
N PHE A 115 12.45 -16.78 4.53
CA PHE A 115 12.01 -17.78 3.56
C PHE A 115 13.19 -18.60 3.03
N LYS A 116 14.29 -17.95 2.64
CA LYS A 116 15.50 -18.64 2.15
C LYS A 116 16.14 -19.53 3.21
N GLN A 117 16.00 -19.20 4.50
CA GLN A 117 16.48 -20.04 5.60
C GLN A 117 15.63 -21.30 5.78
N ASN A 118 14.30 -21.20 5.64
CA ASN A 118 13.38 -22.31 5.85
C ASN A 118 13.18 -23.18 4.59
N PHE A 119 13.33 -22.60 3.40
CA PHE A 119 13.08 -23.24 2.11
C PHE A 119 14.21 -22.94 1.10
N PRO A 120 15.47 -23.33 1.37
CA PRO A 120 16.65 -22.92 0.60
C PRO A 120 16.61 -23.27 -0.89
N ASN A 121 15.86 -24.31 -1.26
CA ASN A 121 15.73 -24.77 -2.65
C ASN A 121 14.41 -24.34 -3.31
N SER A 122 13.52 -23.62 -2.59
CA SER A 122 12.22 -23.21 -3.12
C SER A 122 12.32 -21.89 -3.88
N LYS A 123 11.72 -21.85 -5.08
CA LYS A 123 11.48 -20.61 -5.83
C LYS A 123 10.14 -19.95 -5.45
N GLY A 124 9.49 -20.45 -4.39
CA GLY A 124 8.13 -20.09 -3.98
C GLY A 124 7.98 -18.72 -3.31
N PHE A 125 9.06 -17.99 -3.04
CA PHE A 125 8.99 -16.72 -2.30
C PHE A 125 8.02 -15.71 -2.93
N LYS A 126 8.08 -15.48 -4.24
CA LYS A 126 7.20 -14.53 -4.94
C LYS A 126 5.72 -14.86 -4.73
N ARG A 127 5.35 -16.13 -4.78
CA ARG A 127 3.95 -16.56 -4.55
C ARG A 127 3.55 -16.31 -3.10
N ASN A 128 4.42 -16.66 -2.16
CA ASN A 128 4.15 -16.48 -0.73
C ASN A 128 4.04 -15.00 -0.36
N SER A 129 4.92 -14.14 -0.88
CA SER A 129 4.89 -12.70 -0.60
C SER A 129 3.61 -12.04 -1.11
N ILE A 130 3.17 -12.41 -2.33
CA ILE A 130 1.90 -11.94 -2.90
C ILE A 130 0.72 -12.41 -2.05
N GLN A 131 0.71 -13.68 -1.64
CA GLN A 131 -0.35 -14.22 -0.78
C GLN A 131 -0.45 -13.45 0.53
N VAL A 132 0.68 -13.22 1.22
CA VAL A 132 0.73 -12.47 2.49
C VAL A 132 0.20 -11.04 2.31
N PHE A 133 0.67 -10.32 1.29
CA PHE A 133 0.26 -8.93 1.06
C PHE A 133 -1.22 -8.83 0.68
N ASN A 134 -1.71 -9.74 -0.18
CA ASN A 134 -3.13 -9.80 -0.54
C ASN A 134 -4.02 -10.09 0.67
N SER A 135 -3.60 -10.98 1.58
CA SER A 135 -4.33 -11.25 2.83
C SER A 135 -4.44 -10.03 3.75
N LEU A 136 -3.62 -9.01 3.54
CA LEU A 136 -3.59 -7.77 4.32
C LEU A 136 -4.13 -6.56 3.53
N ASN A 137 -4.63 -6.78 2.31
CA ASN A 137 -5.00 -5.72 1.37
C ASN A 137 -3.85 -4.72 1.10
N LEU A 138 -2.61 -5.17 1.20
CA LEU A 138 -1.44 -4.35 0.92
C LEU A 138 -1.14 -4.37 -0.57
N THR A 139 -1.07 -3.18 -1.17
CA THR A 139 -0.63 -2.99 -2.54
C THR A 139 0.71 -2.28 -2.54
N ARG A 140 1.56 -2.66 -3.49
CA ARG A 140 2.83 -1.99 -3.80
C ARG A 140 2.80 -1.68 -5.29
N GLN A 141 2.55 -0.42 -5.63
CA GLN A 141 2.47 0.12 -6.99
C GLN A 141 3.70 0.99 -7.29
#